data_AF-A0A1C5QBW5-F1
#
_entry.id   AF-A0A1C5QBW5-F1
#
_cell.length_a   1.000
_cell.length_b   1.000
_cell.length_c   1.000
_cell.angle_alpha   90.00
_cell.angle_beta   90.00
_cell.angle_gamma   90.00
#
_symmetry.space_group_name_H-M   'P 1'
#
loop_
_entity.id
_entity.type
_entity.pdbx_description
1 polymer ?
#
loop_
_entity_poly.entity_id
_entity_poly.type
_entity_poly.pdbx_seq_one_letter_code
_entity_poly.pdbx_strand_id
1 'polypeptide(L)'
;MYCTNCGRKIKDGERYCPYCGTKTFNEYEFNQQRVDYAISRRSIPMCIILSIVTFGIYGLYWLYCLASDVNTLTEEEDSSGFKVLILSIITLGLYELYWLYKVGERLSDFQTYQGEMVDSYRALVYLILGIFGLNIVARALIQNDLNKYAYDS
;
A
#
# COMPACT_ATOMS: atom_id res chain seq x y z
N MET A 1 30.36 -13.51 -2.04
CA MET A 1 30.51 -13.75 -0.57
C MET A 1 31.22 -15.09 -0.27
N TYR A 2 31.67 -15.35 0.97
CA TYR A 2 32.21 -16.68 1.40
C TYR A 2 31.20 -17.39 2.32
N CYS A 3 31.11 -18.72 2.23
CA CYS A 3 30.20 -19.50 3.07
C CYS A 3 30.70 -19.54 4.52
N THR A 4 29.84 -19.21 5.49
CA THR A 4 30.16 -19.23 6.92
C THR A 4 30.39 -20.63 7.49
N ASN A 5 29.83 -21.65 6.84
CA ASN A 5 29.99 -23.04 7.27
C ASN A 5 31.19 -23.74 6.60
N CYS A 6 31.32 -23.63 5.28
CA CYS A 6 32.37 -24.36 4.54
C CYS A 6 33.53 -23.51 4.02
N GLY A 7 33.53 -22.19 4.24
CA GLY A 7 34.63 -21.27 3.89
C GLY A 7 34.86 -21.05 2.38
N ARG A 8 34.10 -21.70 1.50
CA ARG A 8 34.26 -21.57 0.04
C ARG A 8 33.63 -20.28 -0.50
N LYS A 9 34.23 -19.75 -1.57
CA LYS A 9 33.71 -18.59 -2.29
C LYS A 9 32.43 -18.97 -3.03
N ILE A 10 31.42 -18.12 -2.91
CA ILE A 10 30.10 -18.29 -3.52
C ILE A 10 29.84 -17.11 -4.45
N LYS A 11 29.16 -17.36 -5.57
CA LYS A 11 28.64 -16.31 -6.45
C LYS A 11 27.57 -15.50 -5.72
N ASP A 12 27.55 -14.20 -5.95
CA ASP A 12 26.55 -13.32 -5.34
C ASP A 12 25.15 -13.63 -5.93
N GLY A 13 24.14 -13.73 -5.06
CA GLY A 13 22.76 -14.09 -5.42
C GLY A 13 22.39 -15.57 -5.26
N GLU A 14 23.33 -16.45 -4.91
CA GLU A 14 23.04 -17.86 -4.63
C GLU A 14 22.27 -18.02 -3.30
N ARG A 15 21.20 -18.80 -3.33
CA ARG A 15 20.34 -19.08 -2.16
C ARG A 15 20.98 -20.10 -1.21
N TYR A 16 21.57 -21.15 -1.76
CA TYR A 16 22.22 -22.17 -0.96
C TYR A 16 23.66 -22.30 -1.39
N CYS A 17 24.55 -22.58 -0.45
CA CYS A 17 25.93 -22.87 -0.79
C CYS A 17 25.97 -24.16 -1.63
N PRO A 18 26.43 -24.12 -2.90
CA PRO A 18 26.38 -25.27 -3.79
C PRO A 18 27.29 -26.43 -3.35
N TYR A 19 28.17 -26.20 -2.37
CA TYR A 19 29.12 -27.19 -1.88
C TYR A 19 28.74 -27.85 -0.55
N CYS A 20 27.86 -27.24 0.24
CA CYS A 20 27.51 -27.75 1.57
C CYS A 20 26.03 -27.62 1.92
N GLY A 21 25.22 -27.02 1.05
CA GLY A 21 23.78 -26.86 1.26
C GLY A 21 23.39 -25.86 2.35
N THR A 22 24.34 -25.21 3.01
CA THR A 22 24.02 -24.18 4.03
C THR A 22 23.40 -22.97 3.36
N LYS A 23 22.32 -22.45 3.95
CA LYS A 23 21.69 -21.21 3.48
C LYS A 23 22.70 -20.07 3.51
N THR A 24 22.80 -19.35 2.40
CA THR A 24 23.78 -18.27 2.21
C THR A 24 23.16 -16.90 2.37
N PHE A 25 21.84 -16.84 2.51
CA PHE A 25 21.08 -15.66 2.88
C PHE A 25 20.66 -15.78 4.35
N ASN A 26 20.81 -14.68 5.10
CA ASN A 26 20.17 -14.55 6.40
C ASN A 26 18.68 -14.31 6.15
N GLU A 27 17.85 -15.28 6.54
CA GLU A 27 16.38 -15.20 6.52
C GLU A 27 15.85 -13.97 7.29
N TYR A 28 16.66 -13.45 8.21
CA TYR A 28 16.46 -12.21 8.94
C TYR A 28 16.55 -10.97 8.02
N GLU A 29 17.50 -10.88 7.07
CA GLU A 29 17.63 -9.72 6.17
C GLU A 29 16.49 -9.64 5.14
N PHE A 30 15.93 -10.79 4.73
CA PHE A 30 14.76 -10.82 3.83
C PHE A 30 13.46 -10.42 4.55
N ASN A 31 13.30 -10.79 5.83
CA ASN A 31 12.17 -10.32 6.64
C ASN A 31 12.29 -8.84 7.05
N GLN A 32 13.50 -8.29 7.02
CA GLN A 32 13.81 -6.93 7.47
C GLN A 32 13.60 -5.85 6.41
N GLN A 33 13.16 -6.21 5.20
CA GLN A 33 12.61 -5.28 4.21
C GLN A 33 11.14 -4.90 4.46
N ARG A 34 10.56 -5.32 5.58
CA ARG A 34 9.41 -4.63 6.17
C ARG A 34 9.92 -3.30 6.73
N VAL A 35 10.03 -2.28 5.88
CA VAL A 35 10.12 -0.91 6.38
C VAL A 35 8.85 -0.70 7.20
N ASP A 36 8.98 -0.50 8.52
CA ASP A 36 7.85 -0.27 9.41
C ASP A 36 7.33 1.14 9.15
N TYR A 37 6.48 1.27 8.12
CA TYR A 37 5.79 2.51 7.82
C TYR A 37 4.88 2.86 9.00
N ALA A 38 4.86 4.12 9.40
CA ALA A 38 4.00 4.63 10.47
C ALA A 38 2.52 4.74 10.01
N ILE A 39 1.95 3.64 9.53
CA ILE A 39 0.58 3.51 9.07
C ILE A 39 -0.19 2.55 9.97
N SER A 40 -1.38 2.96 10.40
CA SER A 40 -2.21 2.16 11.31
C SER A 40 -3.07 1.16 10.55
N ARG A 41 -3.13 -0.09 11.02
CA ARG A 41 -4.04 -1.08 10.47
C ARG A 41 -5.48 -0.69 10.75
N ARG A 42 -6.36 -0.76 9.75
CA ARG A 42 -7.79 -0.42 9.90
C ARG A 42 -8.68 -1.51 9.36
N SER A 43 -9.67 -1.94 10.14
CA SER A 43 -10.65 -2.93 9.72
C SER A 43 -11.63 -2.32 8.71
N ILE A 44 -11.58 -2.81 7.47
CA ILE A 44 -12.45 -2.40 6.37
C ILE A 44 -13.95 -2.46 6.75
N PRO A 45 -14.47 -3.52 7.41
CA PRO A 45 -15.88 -3.58 7.76
C PRO A 45 -16.31 -2.46 8.70
N MET A 46 -15.49 -2.12 9.70
CA MET A 46 -15.80 -1.01 10.62
C MET A 46 -15.79 0.32 9.88
N CYS A 47 -14.85 0.54 8.96
CA CYS A 47 -14.81 1.77 8.18
C CYS A 47 -16.08 1.96 7.33
N ILE A 48 -16.59 0.88 6.74
CA ILE A 48 -17.84 0.90 5.96
C ILE A 48 -19.04 1.17 6.87
N ILE A 49 -19.16 0.44 7.98
CA ILE A 49 -20.27 0.60 8.93
C ILE A 49 -20.30 2.02 9.48
N LEU A 50 -19.16 2.54 9.95
CA LEU A 50 -19.05 3.90 10.47
C LEU A 50 -19.37 4.95 9.40
N SER A 51 -18.98 4.74 8.15
CA SER A 51 -19.34 5.63 7.03
C SER A 51 -20.86 5.70 6.83
N ILE A 52 -21.57 4.58 6.98
CA ILE A 52 -23.04 4.55 6.86
C ILE A 52 -23.70 5.20 8.07
N VAL A 53 -23.29 4.82 9.29
CA VAL A 53 -23.88 5.32 10.56
C VAL A 53 -23.70 6.83 10.72
N THR A 54 -22.59 7.38 10.21
CA THR A 54 -22.29 8.82 10.28
C THR A 54 -22.74 9.60 9.04
N PHE A 55 -23.59 9.03 8.19
CA PHE A 55 -24.08 9.67 6.96
C PHE A 55 -22.95 10.20 6.06
N GLY A 56 -21.86 9.44 5.95
CA GLY A 56 -20.70 9.76 5.10
C GLY A 56 -19.65 10.65 5.75
N ILE A 57 -19.87 11.20 6.95
CA ILE A 57 -18.87 12.04 7.64
C ILE A 57 -17.60 11.24 7.96
N TYR A 58 -17.76 10.04 8.51
CA TYR A 58 -16.62 9.13 8.72
C TYR A 58 -15.99 8.71 7.40
N GLY A 59 -16.79 8.66 6.32
CA GLY A 59 -16.28 8.48 4.96
C GLY A 59 -15.26 9.56 4.59
N LEU A 60 -15.45 10.83 4.95
CA LEU A 60 -14.46 11.86 4.68
C LEU A 60 -13.20 11.69 5.54
N TYR A 61 -13.36 11.39 6.83
CA TYR A 61 -12.23 11.10 7.72
C TYR A 61 -11.38 9.91 7.23
N TRP A 62 -12.04 8.83 6.83
CA TRP A 62 -11.35 7.66 6.30
C TRP A 62 -10.63 7.97 4.98
N LEU A 63 -11.11 8.92 4.16
CA LEU A 63 -10.44 9.33 2.92
C LEU A 63 -9.14 10.08 3.24
N TYR A 64 -9.18 10.96 4.24
CA TYR A 64 -8.00 11.63 4.76
C TYR A 64 -6.96 10.63 5.27
N CYS A 65 -7.38 9.64 6.06
CA CYS A 65 -6.47 8.59 6.55
C CYS A 65 -5.85 7.81 5.39
N LEU A 66 -6.65 7.35 4.43
CA LEU A 66 -6.17 6.66 3.24
C LEU A 66 -5.14 7.48 2.47
N ALA A 67 -5.42 8.75 2.22
CA ALA A 67 -4.50 9.63 1.52
C ALA A 67 -3.20 9.84 2.30
N SER A 68 -3.29 10.04 3.63
CA SER A 68 -2.11 10.18 4.48
C SER A 68 -1.25 8.91 4.45
N ASP A 69 -1.86 7.74 4.65
CA ASP A 69 -1.15 6.47 4.71
C ASP A 69 -0.46 6.12 3.38
N VAL A 70 -1.12 6.41 2.24
CA VAL A 70 -0.51 6.23 0.92
C VAL A 70 0.72 7.12 0.77
N ASN A 71 0.63 8.40 1.14
CA ASN A 71 1.80 9.28 1.04
C ASN A 71 2.95 8.80 1.92
N THR A 72 2.64 8.30 3.13
CA THR A 72 3.63 7.74 4.04
C THR A 72 4.31 6.50 3.44
N LEU A 73 3.58 5.66 2.71
CA LEU A 73 4.15 4.50 2.03
C LEU A 73 4.97 4.84 0.79
N THR A 74 4.50 5.80 -0.01
CA THR A 74 5.14 6.16 -1.28
C THR A 74 6.25 7.20 -1.11
N GLU A 75 6.50 7.69 0.11
CA GLU A 75 7.49 8.72 0.47
C GLU A 75 7.41 10.01 -0.37
N GLU A 76 6.24 10.31 -0.95
CA GLU A 76 6.05 11.46 -1.84
C GLU A 76 5.17 12.52 -1.15
N GLU A 77 5.71 13.73 -1.00
CA GLU A 77 5.09 14.87 -0.32
C GLU A 77 4.00 15.59 -1.13
N ASP A 78 3.81 15.21 -2.41
CA ASP A 78 3.03 16.01 -3.36
C ASP A 78 1.55 16.16 -2.98
N SER A 79 0.97 15.18 -2.29
CA SER A 79 -0.46 15.12 -2.00
C SER A 79 -0.80 14.97 -0.52
N SER A 80 -0.34 15.87 0.36
CA SER A 80 -0.73 15.85 1.79
C SER A 80 -2.21 15.48 1.95
N GLY A 81 -2.54 14.49 2.80
CA GLY A 81 -3.90 13.90 2.84
C GLY A 81 -5.01 14.93 3.07
N PHE A 82 -4.64 16.08 3.62
CA PHE A 82 -5.46 17.28 3.72
C PHE A 82 -5.87 17.91 2.38
N LYS A 83 -4.95 18.01 1.39
CA LYS A 83 -5.27 18.47 0.03
C LYS A 83 -6.36 17.61 -0.59
N VAL A 84 -6.25 16.29 -0.44
CA VAL A 84 -7.21 15.32 -1.00
C VAL A 84 -8.59 15.49 -0.39
N LEU A 85 -8.67 15.64 0.93
CA LEU A 85 -9.93 15.87 1.62
C LEU A 85 -10.59 17.20 1.20
N ILE A 86 -9.84 18.31 1.23
CA ILE A 86 -10.39 19.63 0.90
C ILE A 86 -10.86 19.68 -0.54
N LEU A 87 -10.03 19.23 -1.48
CA LEU A 87 -10.39 19.27 -2.89
C LEU A 87 -11.57 18.36 -3.18
N SER A 88 -11.69 17.20 -2.52
CA SER A 88 -12.85 16.32 -2.66
C SER A 88 -14.14 16.99 -2.16
N ILE A 89 -14.09 17.79 -1.09
CA ILE A 89 -15.26 18.54 -0.61
C ILE A 89 -15.62 19.66 -1.59
N ILE A 90 -14.64 20.46 -2.02
CA ILE A 90 -14.86 21.61 -2.92
C ILE A 90 -15.37 21.15 -4.30
N THR A 91 -14.84 20.05 -4.80
CA THR A 91 -15.19 19.50 -6.12
C THR A 91 -16.33 18.50 -6.08
N LEU A 92 -17.02 18.35 -4.93
CA LEU A 92 -18.14 17.42 -4.74
C LEU A 92 -17.79 15.98 -5.17
N GLY A 93 -16.62 15.50 -4.78
CA GLY A 93 -16.15 14.14 -5.04
C GLY A 93 -15.44 13.94 -6.38
N LEU A 94 -15.39 14.94 -7.28
CA LEU A 94 -14.64 14.79 -8.55
C LEU A 94 -13.14 14.63 -8.32
N TYR A 95 -12.57 15.32 -7.34
CA TYR A 95 -11.16 15.15 -6.99
C TYR A 95 -10.88 13.79 -6.37
N GLU A 96 -11.85 13.20 -5.64
CA GLU A 96 -11.71 11.83 -5.12
C GLU A 96 -11.52 10.82 -6.27
N LEU A 97 -12.24 10.99 -7.40
CA LEU A 97 -12.06 10.17 -8.59
C LEU A 97 -10.67 10.30 -9.21
N TYR A 98 -10.17 11.53 -9.34
CA TYR A 98 -8.80 11.78 -9.81
C TYR A 98 -7.78 11.12 -8.88
N TRP A 99 -7.97 11.27 -7.59
CA TRP A 99 -7.09 10.68 -6.58
C TRP A 99 -7.15 9.13 -6.61
N LEU A 100 -8.31 8.52 -6.81
CA LEU A 100 -8.47 7.06 -6.96
C LEU A 100 -7.70 6.48 -8.16
N TYR A 101 -7.63 7.22 -9.27
CA TYR A 101 -6.77 6.83 -10.39
C TYR A 101 -5.30 6.93 -9.98
N LYS A 102 -4.89 8.09 -9.43
CA LYS A 102 -3.49 8.37 -9.14
C LYS A 102 -2.91 7.47 -8.05
N VAL A 103 -3.70 7.15 -7.03
CA VAL A 103 -3.31 6.24 -5.95
C VAL A 103 -3.10 4.82 -6.46
N GLY A 104 -3.89 4.38 -7.45
CA GLY A 104 -3.75 3.05 -8.05
C GLY A 104 -2.45 2.89 -8.83
N GLU A 105 -2.02 3.90 -9.58
CA GLU A 105 -0.70 3.92 -10.24
C GLU A 105 0.42 3.84 -9.19
N ARG A 106 0.33 4.67 -8.14
CA ARG A 106 1.38 4.77 -7.10
C ARG A 106 1.54 3.50 -6.28
N LEU A 107 0.43 2.87 -5.89
CA LEU A 107 0.45 1.57 -5.22
C LEU A 107 1.00 0.49 -6.14
N SER A 108 0.65 0.52 -7.42
CA SER A 108 1.19 -0.42 -8.41
C SER A 108 2.71 -0.28 -8.55
N ASP A 109 3.21 0.94 -8.66
CA ASP A 109 4.64 1.24 -8.76
C ASP A 109 5.36 0.77 -7.49
N PHE A 110 4.86 1.17 -6.30
CA PHE A 110 5.42 0.77 -5.01
C PHE A 110 5.50 -0.75 -4.85
N GLN A 111 4.43 -1.46 -5.15
CA GLN A 111 4.39 -2.92 -5.04
C GLN A 111 5.28 -3.61 -6.08
N THR A 112 5.41 -3.04 -7.28
CA THR A 112 6.34 -3.51 -8.31
C THR A 112 7.79 -3.33 -7.84
N TYR A 113 8.14 -2.21 -7.19
CA TYR A 113 9.45 -2.00 -6.57
C TYR A 113 9.76 -3.01 -5.46
N GLN A 114 8.74 -3.44 -4.71
CA GLN A 114 8.85 -4.50 -3.69
C GLN A 114 8.91 -5.92 -4.29
N GLY A 115 8.86 -6.06 -5.63
CA GLY A 115 8.91 -7.35 -6.32
C GLY A 115 7.59 -8.14 -6.31
N GLU A 116 6.48 -7.50 -5.95
CA GLU A 116 5.15 -8.10 -6.10
C GLU A 116 4.69 -8.06 -7.56
N MET A 117 4.04 -9.12 -8.03
CA MET A 117 3.39 -9.10 -9.33
C MET A 117 2.10 -8.31 -9.24
N VAL A 118 2.09 -7.13 -9.87
CA VAL A 118 0.93 -6.24 -9.86
C VAL A 118 0.29 -6.15 -11.24
N ASP A 119 -1.03 -6.24 -11.25
CA ASP A 119 -1.84 -6.00 -12.43
C ASP A 119 -1.83 -4.53 -12.86
N SER A 120 -1.42 -4.23 -14.09
CA SER A 120 -1.35 -2.85 -14.63
C SER A 120 -2.70 -2.12 -14.68
N TYR A 121 -3.84 -2.81 -14.56
CA TYR A 121 -5.17 -2.21 -14.72
C TYR A 121 -5.81 -1.73 -13.41
N ARG A 122 -5.14 -1.85 -12.24
CA ARG A 122 -5.72 -1.47 -10.94
C ARG A 122 -6.15 -0.01 -10.83
N ALA A 123 -5.34 0.92 -11.34
CA ALA A 123 -5.69 2.34 -11.40
C ALA A 123 -7.01 2.56 -12.16
N LEU A 124 -7.21 1.82 -13.25
CA LEU A 124 -8.41 1.87 -14.07
C LEU A 124 -9.60 1.22 -13.35
N VAL A 125 -9.40 0.13 -12.59
CA VAL A 125 -10.45 -0.45 -11.74
C VAL A 125 -10.95 0.57 -10.72
N TYR A 126 -10.04 1.25 -10.01
CA TYR A 126 -10.40 2.24 -9.00
C TYR A 126 -11.16 3.42 -9.61
N LEU A 127 -10.71 3.89 -10.78
CA LEU A 127 -11.40 4.93 -11.54
C LEU A 127 -12.81 4.49 -11.96
N ILE A 128 -12.97 3.30 -12.56
CA ILE A 128 -14.27 2.79 -12.99
C ILE A 128 -15.22 2.65 -11.79
N LEU A 129 -14.75 2.04 -10.69
CA LEU A 129 -15.54 1.92 -9.46
C LEU A 129 -15.99 3.30 -8.97
N GLY A 130 -15.09 4.29 -9.00
CA GLY A 130 -15.44 5.65 -8.61
C GLY A 130 -16.51 6.29 -9.49
N ILE A 131 -16.41 6.15 -10.83
CA ILE A 131 -17.39 6.70 -11.79
C ILE A 131 -18.80 6.14 -11.54
N PHE A 132 -18.90 4.86 -11.14
CA PHE A 132 -20.18 4.23 -10.80
C PHE A 132 -20.66 4.53 -9.36
N GLY A 133 -20.01 5.43 -8.64
CA GLY A 133 -20.37 5.77 -7.26
C GLY A 133 -19.97 4.71 -6.24
N LEU A 134 -19.17 3.72 -6.62
CA LEU A 134 -18.64 2.66 -5.76
C LEU A 134 -17.32 3.07 -5.09
N ASN A 135 -17.18 4.36 -4.74
CA ASN A 135 -16.00 4.92 -4.07
C ASN A 135 -15.66 4.16 -2.78
N ILE A 136 -16.68 3.71 -2.05
CA ILE A 136 -16.52 2.91 -0.83
C ILE A 136 -15.78 1.58 -1.08
N VAL A 137 -16.01 0.95 -2.24
CA VAL A 137 -15.38 -0.31 -2.63
C VAL A 137 -13.93 -0.06 -3.05
N ALA A 138 -13.69 0.99 -3.87
CA ALA A 138 -12.35 1.38 -4.26
C ALA A 138 -11.46 1.66 -3.04
N ARG A 139 -12.01 2.38 -2.05
CA ARG A 139 -11.34 2.67 -0.78
C ARG A 139 -11.11 1.46 0.10
N ALA A 140 -12.02 0.49 0.08
CA ALA A 140 -11.83 -0.79 0.76
C ALA A 140 -10.67 -1.60 0.15
N LEU A 141 -10.54 -1.61 -1.18
CA LEU A 141 -9.42 -2.25 -1.88
C LEU A 141 -8.09 -1.58 -1.51
N ILE A 142 -8.03 -0.26 -1.57
CA ILE A 142 -6.84 0.50 -1.15
C ILE A 142 -6.50 0.18 0.31
N GLN A 143 -7.47 0.22 1.23
CA GLN A 143 -7.23 -0.11 2.63
C GLN A 143 -6.72 -1.55 2.82
N ASN A 144 -7.20 -2.50 2.02
CA ASN A 144 -6.71 -3.88 2.05
C ASN A 144 -5.23 -3.96 1.67
N ASP A 145 -4.80 -3.19 0.68
CA ASP A 145 -3.40 -3.12 0.27
C ASP A 145 -2.52 -2.43 1.32
N LEU A 146 -2.99 -1.29 1.87
CA LEU A 146 -2.30 -0.61 2.97
C LEU A 146 -2.12 -1.51 4.19
N ASN A 147 -3.15 -2.28 4.53
CA ASN A 147 -3.11 -3.19 5.67
C ASN A 147 -2.06 -4.30 5.54
N LYS A 148 -1.56 -4.58 4.32
CA LYS A 148 -0.43 -5.52 4.14
C LYS A 148 0.86 -4.97 4.72
N TYR A 149 1.02 -3.65 4.74
CA TYR A 149 2.23 -2.95 5.19
C TYR A 149 2.04 -2.26 6.55
N ALA A 150 0.84 -2.33 7.13
CA ALA A 150 0.53 -1.74 8.41
C ALA A 150 1.04 -2.58 9.58
N TYR A 151 1.48 -1.90 10.64
CA TYR A 151 1.85 -2.55 11.89
C TYR A 151 0.58 -2.92 12.69
N ASP A 152 0.56 -4.13 13.27
CA ASP A 152 -0.48 -4.56 14.20
C ASP A 152 -0.29 -3.83 15.53
N SER A 153 -1.11 -2.80 15.77
CA SER A 153 -1.15 -2.05 17.03
C SER A 153 -1.76 -2.87 18.16
#